data_AF-A0A8J2PE28-F1
#
_entry.id   AF-A0A8J2PE28-F1
#
_cell.length_a   1.000
_cell.length_b   1.000
_cell.length_c   1.000
_cell.angle_alpha   90.00
_cell.angle_beta   90.00
_cell.angle_gamma   90.00
#
_symmetry.space_group_name_H-M   'P 1'
#
loop_
_entity.id
_entity.type
_entity.pdbx_description
1 polymer ?
#
loop_
_entity_poly.entity_id
_entity_poly.type
_entity_poly.pdbx_seq_one_letter_code
_entity_poly.pdbx_strand_id
1 'polypeptide(L)'
;CPLKCINNKFLPRFAFAPVRNLNKMSQSWTGTEPLAQDDPEMWHLVQEEKKRQISGLELIASENFCSRAALEIMGSCLNNKYSEG
;
A
#
# COMPACT_ATOMS: atom_id res chain seq x y z
N CYS A 1 10.45 5.94 27.60
CA CYS A 1 11.62 5.12 27.97
C CYS A 1 12.24 4.51 26.72
N PRO A 2 13.58 4.49 26.61
CA PRO A 2 14.29 4.28 25.36
C PRO A 2 14.38 2.81 24.95
N LEU A 3 14.47 2.62 23.63
CA LEU A 3 15.14 1.56 22.88
C LEU A 3 15.62 0.31 23.66
N LYS A 4 15.04 -0.84 23.32
CA LYS A 4 15.75 -2.12 23.30
C LYS A 4 15.19 -3.00 22.17
N CYS A 5 15.83 -2.93 21.02
CA CYS A 5 15.81 -4.01 20.04
C CYS A 5 16.48 -5.24 20.67
N ILE A 6 15.75 -6.34 20.86
CA ILE A 6 16.35 -7.67 21.09
C ILE A 6 15.52 -8.71 20.32
N ASN A 7 16.16 -9.25 19.29
CA ASN A 7 16.06 -10.61 18.74
C ASN A 7 14.85 -11.02 17.90
N ASN A 8 15.05 -10.88 16.58
CA ASN A 8 15.18 -12.00 15.63
C ASN A 8 14.71 -13.38 16.17
N LYS A 9 13.51 -13.82 15.73
CA LYS A 9 13.19 -15.15 15.16
C LYS A 9 11.67 -15.43 15.18
N PHE A 10 11.21 -16.20 14.18
CA PHE A 10 9.90 -16.84 13.95
C PHE A 10 8.82 -16.00 13.24
N LEU A 11 8.27 -16.31 12.06
CA LEU A 11 8.47 -17.33 11.00
C LEU A 11 7.72 -16.81 9.75
N PRO A 12 8.18 -17.08 8.51
CA PRO A 12 7.39 -16.87 7.30
C PRO A 12 6.60 -18.14 6.97
N ARG A 13 5.31 -18.02 6.62
CA ARG A 13 4.60 -19.12 5.96
C ARG A 13 3.55 -18.64 4.97
N PHE A 14 4.02 -18.09 3.85
CA PHE A 14 3.26 -18.09 2.61
C PHE A 14 4.17 -18.55 1.46
N ALA A 15 3.74 -19.66 0.85
CA ALA A 15 4.12 -20.28 -0.41
C ALA A 15 5.54 -20.05 -0.99
N PHE A 16 6.31 -21.15 -1.05
CA PHE A 16 7.50 -21.29 -1.89
C PHE A 16 7.11 -21.19 -3.39
N ALA A 17 7.42 -20.07 -4.03
CA ALA A 17 7.63 -19.99 -5.48
C ALA A 17 9.13 -20.22 -5.79
N PRO A 18 9.50 -20.86 -6.91
CA PRO A 18 10.88 -21.24 -7.18
C PRO A 18 11.79 -20.01 -7.31
N VAL A 19 12.97 -20.13 -6.67
CA VAL A 19 14.01 -19.11 -6.52
C VAL A 19 14.41 -18.53 -7.88
N ARG A 20 13.94 -17.31 -8.17
CA ARG A 20 14.51 -16.49 -9.25
C ARG A 20 15.87 -15.97 -8.80
N ASN A 21 16.82 -16.08 -9.72
CA ASN A 21 18.24 -15.72 -9.62
C ASN A 21 18.53 -14.48 -8.75
N LEU A 22 19.23 -14.66 -7.63
CA LEU A 22 19.65 -13.67 -6.62
C LEU A 22 20.78 -12.75 -7.10
N ASN A 23 20.71 -12.25 -8.34
CA ASN A 23 21.70 -11.32 -8.89
C ASN A 23 21.04 -10.05 -9.44
N LYS A 24 20.10 -9.46 -8.68
CA LYS A 24 19.69 -8.07 -8.86
C LYS A 24 19.64 -7.36 -7.51
N MET A 25 20.77 -6.72 -7.23
CA MET A 25 20.91 -5.40 -6.61
C MET A 25 20.11 -5.14 -5.33
N SER A 26 20.89 -5.00 -4.25
CA SER A 26 20.55 -4.38 -2.97
C SER A 26 20.09 -2.93 -3.14
N GLN A 27 18.89 -2.70 -3.64
CA GLN A 27 18.16 -1.49 -3.31
C GLN A 27 17.62 -1.69 -1.89
N SER A 28 18.10 -0.90 -0.94
CA SER A 28 17.59 -0.92 0.42
C SER A 28 16.12 -0.47 0.39
N TRP A 29 15.21 -1.28 0.94
CA TRP A 29 13.79 -0.90 1.00
C TRP A 29 13.62 0.31 1.93
N THR A 30 13.17 1.43 1.37
CA THR A 30 13.01 2.70 2.09
C THR A 30 11.57 2.97 2.53
N GLY A 31 10.59 2.30 1.92
CA GLY A 31 9.16 2.57 2.13
C GLY A 31 8.69 3.92 1.60
N THR A 32 9.50 4.59 0.76
CA THR A 32 9.19 5.90 0.16
C THR A 32 8.94 5.84 -1.34
N GLU A 33 9.14 4.68 -1.93
CA GLU A 33 8.96 4.47 -3.37
C GLU A 33 7.48 4.63 -3.76
N PRO A 34 7.19 5.18 -4.94
CA PRO A 34 5.81 5.29 -5.42
C PRO A 34 5.24 3.90 -5.70
N LEU A 35 3.93 3.74 -5.46
CA LEU A 35 3.23 2.47 -5.69
C LEU A 35 3.42 1.94 -7.12
N ALA A 36 3.47 2.82 -8.12
CA ALA A 36 3.68 2.42 -9.52
C ALA A 36 5.04 1.73 -9.77
N GLN A 37 6.05 2.00 -8.94
CA GLN A 37 7.38 1.39 -9.04
C GLN A 37 7.51 0.18 -8.11
N ASP A 38 6.94 0.24 -6.91
CA ASP A 38 6.98 -0.83 -5.92
C ASP A 38 6.08 -2.01 -6.32
N ASP A 39 4.84 -1.72 -6.75
CA ASP A 39 3.85 -2.69 -7.22
C ASP A 39 3.08 -2.18 -8.47
N PRO A 40 3.63 -2.44 -9.67
CA PRO A 40 3.01 -2.01 -10.93
C PRO A 40 1.69 -2.74 -11.25
N GLU A 41 1.49 -3.96 -10.73
CA GLU A 41 0.26 -4.73 -10.94
C GLU A 41 -0.90 -4.09 -10.18
N MET A 42 -0.70 -3.80 -8.90
CA MET A 42 -1.70 -3.10 -8.08
C MET A 42 -1.98 -1.69 -8.59
N TRP A 43 -0.94 -0.97 -9.03
CA TRP A 43 -1.13 0.35 -9.65
C TRP A 43 -2.04 0.28 -10.87
N HIS A 44 -1.86 -0.72 -11.74
CA HIS A 44 -2.70 -0.91 -12.93
C HIS A 44 -4.17 -1.11 -12.56
N LEU A 45 -4.46 -1.98 -11.61
CA LEU A 45 -5.82 -2.25 -11.13
C LEU A 45 -6.50 -0.98 -10.58
N VAL A 46 -5.77 -0.15 -9.84
CA VAL A 46 -6.28 1.13 -9.33
C VAL A 46 -6.60 2.09 -10.48
N GLN A 47 -5.78 2.14 -11.53
CA GLN A 47 -6.06 2.98 -12.70
C GLN A 47 -7.26 2.49 -13.50
N GLU A 48 -7.43 1.19 -13.65
CA GLU A 48 -8.59 0.60 -14.31
C GLU A 48 -9.89 0.91 -13.56
N GLU A 49 -9.90 0.78 -12.24
CA GLU A 49 -11.06 1.12 -11.42
C GLU A 49 -11.38 2.62 -11.46
N LYS A 50 -10.35 3.48 -11.37
CA LYS A 50 -10.51 4.92 -11.53
C LYS A 50 -11.13 5.26 -12.89
N LYS A 51 -10.69 4.59 -13.96
CA LYS A 51 -11.25 4.77 -15.30
C LYS A 51 -12.72 4.31 -15.36
N ARG A 52 -13.04 3.15 -14.77
CA ARG A 52 -14.41 2.64 -14.68
C ARG A 52 -15.33 3.68 -14.04
N GLN A 53 -14.96 4.18 -12.86
CA GLN A 53 -15.74 5.18 -12.11
C GLN A 53 -15.97 6.50 -12.87
N ILE A 54 -14.99 6.94 -13.68
CA ILE A 54 -15.14 8.17 -14.48
C ILE A 54 -16.00 7.93 -15.73
N SER A 55 -15.88 6.75 -16.34
CA SER A 55 -16.63 6.41 -17.56
C SER A 55 -18.07 5.95 -17.30
N GLY A 56 -18.35 5.42 -16.11
CA GLY A 56 -19.63 4.87 -15.72
C GLY A 56 -20.57 5.94 -15.16
N LEU A 57 -21.88 5.73 -15.36
CA LEU A 57 -22.91 6.43 -14.60
C LEU A 57 -23.18 5.66 -13.32
N GLU A 58 -22.61 6.10 -12.21
CA GLU A 58 -22.83 5.49 -10.91
C GLU A 58 -24.20 5.92 -10.35
N LEU A 59 -25.17 5.01 -10.32
CA LEU A 59 -26.57 5.27 -9.91
C LEU A 59 -26.91 4.74 -8.52
N ILE A 60 -25.90 4.31 -7.77
CA ILE A 60 -26.08 3.79 -6.41
C ILE A 60 -26.16 4.99 -5.45
N ALA A 61 -27.35 5.24 -4.90
CA ALA A 61 -27.63 6.45 -4.11
C ALA A 61 -26.78 6.63 -2.85
N SER A 62 -26.20 5.56 -2.31
CA SER A 62 -25.34 5.59 -1.12
C SER A 62 -23.86 5.85 -1.44
N GLU A 63 -23.46 5.74 -2.70
CA GLU A 63 -22.06 5.95 -3.12
C GLU A 63 -21.83 7.39 -3.55
N ASN A 64 -20.60 7.88 -3.34
CA ASN A 64 -20.24 9.25 -3.67
C ASN A 64 -18.75 9.38 -3.98
N PHE A 65 -18.38 10.42 -4.72
CA PHE A 65 -17.00 10.75 -5.00
C PHE A 65 -16.41 11.61 -3.88
N CYS A 66 -15.41 11.07 -3.19
CA CYS A 66 -14.73 11.77 -2.11
C CYS A 66 -13.88 12.94 -2.64
N SER A 67 -13.82 14.04 -1.90
CA SER A 67 -12.96 15.16 -2.25
C SER A 67 -11.48 14.79 -2.15
N ARG A 68 -10.63 15.42 -2.98
CA ARG A 68 -9.18 15.18 -2.93
C ARG A 68 -8.58 15.46 -1.54
N ALA A 69 -9.03 16.52 -0.88
CA ALA A 69 -8.54 16.89 0.45
C ALA A 69 -8.82 15.79 1.49
N ALA A 70 -9.99 15.15 1.44
CA ALA A 70 -10.32 14.05 2.34
C ALA A 70 -9.48 12.79 2.02
N LEU A 71 -9.24 12.49 0.75
CA LEU A 71 -8.37 11.37 0.35
C LEU A 71 -6.90 11.58 0.77
N GLU A 72 -6.40 12.82 0.74
CA GLU A 72 -5.04 13.15 1.20
C GLU A 72 -4.86 12.89 2.70
N ILE A 73 -5.86 13.21 3.53
CA ILE A 73 -5.84 12.90 4.97
C ILE A 73 -5.93 11.39 5.21
N MET A 74 -6.74 10.66 4.43
CA MET A 74 -6.83 9.19 4.53
C MET A 74 -5.49 8.50 4.23
N GLY A 75 -4.71 9.02 3.28
CA GLY A 75 -3.37 8.52 2.93
C GLY A 75 -2.23 9.07 3.80
N SER A 76 -2.52 9.74 4.92
CA SER A 76 -1.53 10.43 5.73
C SER A 76 -0.89 9.54 6.81
N CYS A 77 0.09 10.10 7.52
CA CYS A 77 0.77 9.44 8.64
C CYS A 77 -0.14 9.13 9.84
N LEU A 78 -1.39 9.63 9.85
CA LEU A 78 -2.37 9.32 10.90
C LEU A 78 -2.63 7.82 11.04
N ASN A 79 -2.49 7.05 9.96
CA ASN A 79 -2.65 5.59 10.00
C ASN A 79 -1.63 4.89 10.93
N ASN A 80 -0.48 5.52 11.19
CA ASN A 80 0.55 4.97 12.07
C ASN A 80 0.26 5.23 13.55
N LYS A 81 -0.76 6.03 13.87
CA LYS A 81 -1.01 6.50 15.22
C LYS A 81 -1.92 5.53 15.98
N TYR A 82 -1.42 4.99 17.08
CA TYR A 82 -2.23 4.34 18.11
C TYR A 82 -2.71 5.37 19.14
N SER A 83 -4.02 5.38 19.40
CA SER A 83 -4.69 6.33 20.30
C SER A 83 -5.81 5.64 21.09
N GLU A 84 -5.45 4.72 21.99
CA GLU A 84 -6.37 4.33 23.06
C GLU A 84 -6.61 5.53 23.98
N GLY A 85 -7.88 5.68 24.41
CA GLY A 85 -8.41 6.86 25.11
C GLY A 85 -7.87 7.11 26.50
#